data_AF-A0A5B7BQI5-F1
#
_entry.id   AF-A0A5B7BQI5-F1
#
_cell.length_a   1.000
_cell.length_b   1.000
_cell.length_c   1.000
_cell.angle_alpha   90.00
_cell.angle_beta   90.00
_cell.angle_gamma   90.00
#
_symmetry.space_group_name_H-M   'P 1'
#
loop_
_entity.id
_entity.type
_entity.pdbx_description
1 polymer ?
#
loop_
_entity_poly.entity_id
_entity_poly.type
_entity_poly.pdbx_seq_one_letter_code
_entity_poly.pdbx_strand_id
1 'polypeptide(L)'
;LGKTITIISAVVGGVSLVLIITIIYFMRQPVDIVAPLPDEPFPSPVSDIYFSPREGFTFHNLVAATDNFDDSFVIGKGACGTVYRAVIPTGHTVAVKKLASHGEGNNIDDSFHAEISTLGQIRHRNIVKLYGFCYHQGSNLLLYEYMGRGSLGQLL
;
A
#
# COMPACT_ATOMS: atom_id res chain seq x y z
N LEU A 1 24.15 38.60 32.58
CA LEU A 1 23.41 37.32 32.63
C LEU A 1 22.18 37.31 31.71
N GLY A 2 21.29 38.31 31.75
CA GLY A 2 20.12 38.35 30.85
C GLY A 2 20.46 38.34 29.36
N LYS A 3 21.43 39.16 28.93
CA LYS A 3 21.87 39.25 27.51
C LYS A 3 22.42 37.93 26.96
N THR A 4 23.12 37.13 27.76
CA THR A 4 23.69 35.85 27.32
C THR A 4 22.61 34.78 27.16
N ILE A 5 21.60 34.77 28.03
CA ILE A 5 20.47 33.82 27.95
C ILE A 5 19.65 34.08 26.68
N THR A 6 19.37 35.33 26.34
CA THR A 6 18.63 35.71 25.12
C THR A 6 19.37 35.30 23.84
N ILE A 7 20.71 35.41 23.82
CA ILE A 7 21.52 34.99 22.67
C ILE A 7 21.47 33.46 22.51
N ILE A 8 21.59 32.71 23.61
CA ILE A 8 21.57 31.24 23.57
C ILE A 8 20.18 30.73 23.12
N SER A 9 19.09 31.29 23.64
CA SER A 9 17.73 30.86 23.25
C SER A 9 17.44 31.15 21.77
N ALA A 10 17.91 32.29 21.25
CA ALA A 10 17.74 32.64 19.84
C ALA A 10 18.52 31.68 18.92
N VAL A 11 19.75 31.31 19.30
CA VAL A 11 20.59 30.38 18.53
C VAL A 11 20.00 28.96 18.54
N VAL A 12 19.60 28.44 19.71
CA VAL A 12 19.02 27.09 19.83
C VAL A 12 17.69 26.98 19.08
N GLY A 13 16.84 28.01 19.16
CA GLY A 13 15.59 28.09 18.42
C GLY A 13 15.84 28.10 16.91
N GLY A 14 16.79 28.91 16.44
CA GLY A 14 17.17 28.98 15.04
C GLY A 14 17.68 27.66 14.49
N VAL A 15 18.60 26.99 15.19
CA VAL A 15 19.15 25.68 14.77
C VAL A 15 18.05 24.62 14.70
N SER A 16 17.15 24.58 15.68
CA SER A 16 16.03 23.63 15.68
C SER A 16 15.08 23.87 14.51
N LEU A 17 14.78 25.13 14.21
CA LEU A 17 13.87 25.51 13.13
C LEU A 17 14.49 25.22 11.75
N VAL A 18 15.80 25.44 11.58
CA VAL A 18 16.53 25.04 10.37
C VAL A 18 16.52 23.53 10.20
N LEU A 19 16.81 22.75 11.24
CA LEU A 19 16.76 21.28 11.17
C LEU A 19 15.36 20.78 10.80
N ILE A 20 14.30 21.34 11.39
CA ILE A 20 12.92 20.98 11.05
C ILE A 20 12.61 21.33 9.59
N ILE A 21 13.01 22.53 9.12
CA ILE A 21 12.82 22.91 7.70
C ILE A 21 13.60 21.97 6.78
N THR A 22 14.83 21.61 7.12
CA THR A 22 15.65 20.67 6.33
C THR A 22 15.01 19.29 6.30
N ILE A 23 14.51 18.78 7.43
CA ILE A 23 13.81 17.49 7.48
C ILE A 23 12.51 17.55 6.66
N ILE A 24 11.69 18.60 6.81
CA ILE A 24 10.47 18.78 6.01
C ILE A 24 10.82 18.89 4.53
N TYR A 25 11.90 19.59 4.17
CA TYR A 25 12.37 19.68 2.80
C TYR A 25 12.81 18.33 2.26
N PHE A 26 13.59 17.54 3.00
CA PHE A 26 13.98 16.18 2.61
C PHE A 26 12.80 15.20 2.57
N MET A 27 11.81 15.37 3.43
CA MET A 27 10.58 14.57 3.41
C MET A 27 9.62 15.00 2.28
N ARG A 28 9.71 16.26 1.82
CA ARG A 28 8.96 16.80 0.68
C ARG A 28 9.71 16.68 -0.65
N GLN A 29 11.01 16.43 -0.61
CA GLN A 29 11.72 15.93 -1.76
C GLN A 29 11.26 14.49 -1.95
N PRO A 30 10.45 14.19 -2.98
CA PRO A 30 10.44 12.81 -3.45
C PRO A 30 11.92 12.49 -3.69
N VAL A 31 12.42 11.42 -3.08
CA VAL A 31 13.70 10.86 -3.52
C VAL A 31 13.52 10.68 -5.02
N ASP A 32 14.27 11.45 -5.81
CA ASP A 32 14.27 11.37 -7.27
C ASP A 32 14.79 9.99 -7.66
N ILE A 33 13.92 8.99 -7.61
CA ILE A 33 14.09 7.76 -8.36
C ILE A 33 13.57 8.10 -9.76
N VAL A 34 14.49 8.68 -10.53
CA VAL A 34 14.50 8.81 -11.99
C VAL A 34 13.51 9.83 -12.57
N ALA A 35 14.04 10.73 -13.39
CA ALA A 35 13.32 11.76 -14.13
C ALA A 35 12.13 11.20 -14.93
N PRO A 36 11.08 12.01 -15.19
CA PRO A 36 10.02 11.64 -16.12
C PRO A 36 10.62 11.53 -17.53
N LEU A 37 10.72 10.31 -18.05
CA LEU A 37 10.97 10.09 -19.48
C LEU A 37 9.69 10.45 -20.25
N PRO A 38 9.81 11.05 -21.45
CA PRO A 38 8.66 11.47 -22.24
C PRO A 38 7.79 10.28 -22.63
N ASP A 39 6.49 10.54 -22.80
CA ASP A 39 5.45 9.59 -23.20
C ASP A 39 5.83 8.80 -24.47
N GLU A 40 6.57 7.72 -24.28
CA GLU A 40 6.74 6.67 -25.27
C GLU A 40 5.68 5.60 -25.01
N PRO A 41 4.84 5.22 -26.00
CA PRO A 41 3.90 4.13 -25.85
C PRO A 41 4.72 2.85 -25.60
N PHE A 42 4.83 2.46 -24.32
CA PHE A 42 5.74 1.43 -23.82
C PHE A 42 5.98 0.29 -24.81
N PRO A 43 7.14 0.23 -25.48
CA PRO A 43 7.66 -1.00 -26.02
C PRO A 43 8.23 -1.80 -24.84
N SER A 44 7.61 -2.95 -24.57
CA SER A 44 7.91 -3.93 -23.51
C SER A 44 9.42 -4.13 -23.20
N PRO A 45 9.80 -4.11 -21.90
CA PRO A 45 9.95 -5.38 -21.16
C PRO A 45 9.43 -5.34 -19.71
N VAL A 46 8.57 -4.38 -19.35
CA VAL A 46 7.96 -4.30 -18.00
C VAL A 46 6.71 -5.20 -17.86
N SER A 47 6.34 -5.91 -18.93
CA SER A 47 5.20 -6.84 -18.93
C SER A 47 5.47 -8.15 -18.18
N ASP A 48 6.72 -8.47 -17.85
CA ASP A 48 7.10 -9.82 -17.37
C ASP A 48 7.30 -9.94 -15.85
N ILE A 49 7.14 -8.86 -15.06
CA ILE A 49 7.37 -8.93 -13.60
C ILE A 49 6.08 -9.08 -12.78
N TYR A 50 4.90 -8.76 -13.33
CA TYR A 50 3.66 -8.85 -12.56
C TYR A 50 2.95 -10.18 -12.74
N PHE A 51 3.51 -11.18 -12.05
CA PHE A 51 2.91 -12.45 -11.65
C PHE A 51 1.89 -13.02 -12.65
N SER A 52 2.37 -13.98 -13.46
CA SER A 52 1.50 -15.03 -13.99
C SER A 52 0.44 -15.39 -12.93
N PRO A 53 -0.85 -15.41 -13.27
CA PRO A 53 -1.88 -15.81 -12.33
C PRO A 53 -1.52 -17.22 -11.89
N ARG A 54 -0.95 -17.38 -10.69
CA ARG A 54 -0.91 -18.70 -10.07
C ARG A 54 -2.36 -19.16 -10.04
N GLU A 55 -2.59 -20.42 -10.39
CA GLU A 55 -3.94 -20.99 -10.44
C GLU A 55 -4.74 -20.54 -9.21
N GLY A 56 -5.86 -19.85 -9.44
CA GLY A 56 -6.74 -19.40 -8.37
C GLY A 56 -6.81 -17.89 -8.10
N PHE A 57 -5.92 -17.04 -8.64
CA PHE A 57 -5.92 -15.58 -8.33
C PHE A 57 -6.65 -14.68 -9.34
N THR A 58 -7.50 -15.23 -10.21
CA THR A 58 -8.31 -14.42 -11.12
C THR A 58 -9.44 -13.71 -10.37
N PHE A 59 -9.88 -12.55 -10.87
CA PHE A 59 -11.01 -11.81 -10.28
C PHE A 59 -12.23 -12.70 -10.04
N HIS A 60 -12.59 -13.53 -11.01
CA HIS A 60 -13.71 -14.48 -10.92
C HIS A 60 -13.54 -15.46 -9.75
N ASN A 61 -12.34 -16.01 -9.56
CA ASN A 61 -12.06 -16.90 -8.44
C ASN A 61 -12.13 -16.18 -7.09
N LEU A 62 -11.67 -14.92 -7.02
CA LEU A 62 -11.76 -14.12 -5.79
C LEU A 62 -13.21 -13.77 -5.45
N VAL A 63 -14.01 -13.42 -6.44
CA VAL A 63 -15.46 -13.20 -6.29
C VAL A 63 -16.13 -14.47 -5.78
N ALA A 64 -15.88 -15.62 -6.40
CA ALA A 64 -16.45 -16.90 -5.97
C ALA A 64 -15.98 -17.29 -4.55
N ALA A 65 -14.70 -17.10 -4.24
CA ALA A 65 -14.11 -17.45 -2.95
C ALA A 65 -14.53 -16.54 -1.79
N THR A 66 -15.15 -15.39 -2.08
CA THR A 66 -15.65 -14.43 -1.10
C THR A 66 -17.18 -14.27 -1.15
N ASP A 67 -17.86 -15.17 -1.86
CA ASP A 67 -19.31 -15.10 -2.13
C ASP A 67 -19.75 -13.70 -2.58
N ASN A 68 -19.12 -13.21 -3.63
CA ASN A 68 -19.36 -11.88 -4.19
C ASN A 68 -19.02 -10.72 -3.22
N PHE A 69 -17.93 -10.90 -2.44
CA PHE A 69 -17.50 -9.98 -1.39
C PHE A 69 -18.53 -9.78 -0.28
N ASP A 70 -19.18 -10.87 0.15
CA ASP A 70 -20.15 -10.86 1.24
C ASP A 70 -19.50 -10.48 2.58
N ASP A 71 -20.28 -9.82 3.44
CA ASP A 71 -19.82 -9.29 4.72
C ASP A 71 -19.40 -10.41 5.71
N SER A 72 -19.88 -11.65 5.54
CA SER A 72 -19.46 -12.81 6.34
C SER A 72 -17.99 -13.20 6.15
N PHE A 73 -17.37 -12.80 5.03
CA PHE A 73 -15.95 -13.05 4.75
C PHE A 73 -15.04 -11.91 5.21
N VAL A 74 -15.59 -10.82 5.75
CA VAL A 74 -14.81 -9.66 6.17
C VAL A 74 -13.96 -10.00 7.40
N ILE A 75 -12.67 -9.69 7.31
CA ILE A 75 -11.71 -9.78 8.42
C ILE A 75 -11.17 -8.42 8.85
N GLY A 76 -11.45 -7.35 8.10
CA GLY A 76 -11.14 -5.98 8.49
C GLY A 76 -11.81 -4.95 7.58
N LYS A 77 -12.20 -3.81 8.15
CA LYS A 77 -12.71 -2.63 7.44
C LYS A 77 -11.90 -1.41 7.88
N GLY A 78 -11.49 -0.55 6.94
CA GLY A 78 -10.75 0.67 7.24
C GLY A 78 -10.91 1.71 6.13
N ALA A 79 -10.27 2.86 6.31
CA ALA A 79 -10.34 3.97 5.35
C ALA A 79 -9.83 3.59 3.95
N CYS A 80 -8.85 2.69 3.88
CA CYS A 80 -8.28 2.20 2.63
C CYS A 80 -9.10 1.08 1.97
N GLY A 81 -10.26 0.70 2.53
CA GLY A 81 -11.14 -0.33 1.98
C GLY A 81 -11.40 -1.51 2.94
N THR A 82 -11.86 -2.61 2.36
CA THR A 82 -12.32 -3.79 3.09
C THR A 82 -11.44 -4.99 2.78
N VAL A 83 -11.07 -5.75 3.81
CA VAL A 83 -10.26 -6.96 3.71
C VAL A 83 -11.14 -8.18 3.94
N TYR A 84 -11.13 -9.10 2.98
CA TYR A 84 -11.90 -10.34 2.98
C TYR A 84 -10.96 -11.54 3.12
N ARG A 85 -11.38 -12.56 3.86
CA ARG A 85 -10.76 -13.88 3.84
C ARG A 85 -11.26 -14.63 2.61
N ALA A 86 -10.37 -15.21 1.83
CA ALA A 86 -10.72 -16.02 0.68
C ALA A 86 -9.94 -17.34 0.68
N VAL A 87 -10.60 -18.44 0.35
CA VAL A 87 -9.94 -19.72 0.08
C VAL A 87 -9.95 -19.93 -1.43
N ILE A 88 -8.79 -19.79 -2.07
CA ILE A 88 -8.70 -19.92 -3.53
C ILE A 88 -8.79 -21.42 -3.93
N PRO A 89 -9.08 -21.75 -5.20
CA PRO A 89 -9.27 -23.13 -5.65
C PRO A 89 -8.16 -24.12 -5.30
N THR A 90 -6.92 -23.66 -5.13
CA THR A 90 -5.79 -24.49 -4.69
C THR A 90 -5.81 -24.86 -3.20
N GLY A 91 -6.85 -24.44 -2.46
CA GLY A 91 -6.99 -24.62 -1.01
C GLY A 91 -6.20 -23.61 -0.18
N HIS A 92 -5.42 -22.74 -0.82
CA HIS A 92 -4.65 -21.71 -0.13
C HIS A 92 -5.55 -20.57 0.37
N THR A 93 -5.40 -20.20 1.65
CA THR A 93 -6.16 -19.08 2.23
C THR A 93 -5.37 -17.78 2.07
N VAL A 94 -6.04 -16.75 1.57
CA VAL A 94 -5.47 -15.41 1.35
C VAL A 94 -6.36 -14.32 1.93
N ALA A 95 -5.78 -13.14 2.16
CA ALA A 95 -6.51 -11.93 2.49
C ALA A 95 -6.63 -11.06 1.23
N VAL A 96 -7.86 -10.74 0.83
CA VAL A 96 -8.16 -9.91 -0.35
C VAL A 96 -8.59 -8.53 0.14
N LYS A 97 -7.74 -7.53 -0.06
CA LYS A 97 -8.08 -6.14 0.23
C LYS A 97 -8.70 -5.53 -1.02
N LYS A 98 -10.00 -5.23 -0.94
CA LYS A 98 -10.73 -4.45 -1.94
C LYS A 98 -10.64 -2.98 -1.53
N LEU A 99 -9.96 -2.17 -2.35
CA LEU A 99 -9.85 -0.74 -2.08
C LEU A 99 -11.23 -0.09 -2.24
N ALA A 100 -11.48 0.95 -1.43
CA ALA A 100 -12.72 1.69 -1.51
C ALA A 100 -12.84 2.38 -2.87
N SER A 101 -13.92 2.12 -3.60
CA SER A 101 -14.27 2.88 -4.79
C SER A 101 -14.89 4.20 -4.32
N HIS A 102 -14.08 5.23 -4.15
CA HIS A 102 -14.56 6.59 -4.01
C HIS A 102 -14.79 7.14 -5.42
N GLY A 103 -16.01 7.59 -5.72
CA GLY A 103 -16.30 8.24 -6.98
C GLY A 103 -15.32 9.39 -7.24
N GLU A 104 -14.79 9.45 -8.46
CA GLU A 104 -13.92 10.51 -8.98
C GLU A 104 -12.80 10.96 -8.02
N GLY A 105 -11.66 10.26 -8.04
CA GLY A 105 -10.45 10.80 -7.44
C GLY A 105 -9.21 9.97 -7.72
N ASN A 106 -8.18 10.61 -8.32
CA ASN A 106 -6.86 10.04 -8.62
C ASN A 106 -6.18 9.34 -7.41
N ASN A 107 -6.59 9.68 -6.18
CA ASN A 107 -5.97 9.20 -4.94
C ASN A 107 -6.06 7.67 -4.74
N ILE A 108 -7.07 6.99 -5.29
CA ILE A 108 -7.23 5.52 -5.10
C ILE A 108 -6.18 4.78 -5.91
N ASP A 109 -5.97 5.19 -7.15
CA ASP A 109 -4.97 4.61 -8.03
C ASP A 109 -3.57 4.87 -7.48
N ASP A 110 -3.33 6.08 -6.95
CA ASP A 110 -2.07 6.40 -6.26
C ASP A 110 -1.81 5.48 -5.06
N SER A 111 -2.82 5.23 -4.22
CA SER A 111 -2.68 4.33 -3.06
C SER A 111 -2.44 2.87 -3.46
N PHE A 112 -3.10 2.42 -4.55
CA PHE A 112 -2.91 1.10 -5.12
C PHE A 112 -1.50 0.92 -5.65
N HIS A 113 -1.04 1.86 -6.48
CA HIS A 113 0.31 1.85 -7.04
C HIS A 113 1.39 2.00 -5.96
N ALA A 114 1.17 2.84 -4.95
CA ALA A 114 2.08 2.98 -3.82
C ALA A 114 2.23 1.65 -3.05
N GLU A 115 1.13 0.96 -2.76
CA GLU A 115 1.17 -0.31 -2.02
C GLU A 115 1.82 -1.43 -2.86
N ILE A 116 1.56 -1.45 -4.16
CA ILE A 116 2.18 -2.38 -5.12
C ILE A 116 3.70 -2.14 -5.23
N SER A 117 4.13 -0.90 -5.44
CA SER A 117 5.55 -0.54 -5.59
C SER A 117 6.35 -0.78 -4.32
N THR A 118 5.76 -0.58 -3.14
CA THR A 118 6.41 -0.81 -1.85
C THR A 118 6.37 -2.28 -1.44
N LEU A 119 5.18 -2.86 -1.21
CA LEU A 119 5.04 -4.23 -0.70
C LEU A 119 5.31 -5.30 -1.77
N GLY A 120 5.27 -4.94 -3.05
CA GLY A 120 5.68 -5.83 -4.14
C GLY A 120 7.17 -6.13 -4.12
N GLN A 121 8.00 -5.16 -3.71
CA GLN A 121 9.46 -5.30 -3.68
C GLN A 121 9.99 -5.80 -2.33
N ILE A 122 9.20 -5.71 -1.27
CA ILE A 122 9.62 -6.10 0.09
C ILE A 122 9.29 -7.58 0.36
N ARG A 123 10.29 -8.32 0.85
CA ARG A 123 10.14 -9.70 1.34
C ARG A 123 10.89 -9.85 2.66
N HIS A 124 10.15 -9.89 3.76
CA HIS A 124 10.73 -10.01 5.10
C HIS A 124 9.78 -10.78 6.04
N ARG A 125 10.32 -11.54 7.00
CA ARG A 125 9.56 -12.37 7.95
C ARG A 125 8.56 -11.63 8.84
N ASN A 126 8.77 -10.33 9.03
CA ASN A 126 7.93 -9.47 9.88
C ASN A 126 7.05 -8.50 9.07
N ILE A 127 6.98 -8.67 7.74
CA ILE A 127 6.19 -7.81 6.85
C ILE A 127 5.24 -8.73 6.08
N VAL A 128 3.95 -8.39 6.10
CA VAL A 128 2.93 -9.18 5.39
C VAL A 128 3.28 -9.28 3.91
N LYS A 129 3.23 -10.50 3.38
CA LYS A 129 3.59 -10.75 1.99
C LYS A 129 2.44 -10.36 1.06
N LEU A 130 2.70 -9.42 0.14
CA LEU A 130 1.84 -9.19 -1.02
C LEU A 130 2.10 -10.29 -2.07
N TYR A 131 1.10 -11.13 -2.32
CA TYR A 131 1.14 -12.16 -3.35
C TYR A 131 0.91 -11.61 -4.75
N GLY A 132 0.06 -10.59 -4.88
CA GLY A 132 -0.23 -9.96 -6.16
C GLY A 132 -1.38 -8.97 -6.05
N PHE A 133 -1.88 -8.55 -7.21
CA PHE A 133 -3.00 -7.63 -7.32
C PHE A 133 -3.91 -8.05 -8.48
N CYS A 134 -5.13 -7.52 -8.50
CA CYS A 134 -6.05 -7.66 -9.62
C CYS A 134 -6.78 -6.33 -9.84
N TYR A 135 -6.79 -5.88 -11.09
CA TYR A 135 -7.58 -4.73 -11.54
C TYR A 135 -8.71 -5.23 -12.44
N HIS A 136 -9.96 -4.97 -12.07
CA HIS A 136 -11.10 -5.33 -12.91
C HIS A 136 -12.25 -4.34 -12.78
N GLN A 137 -12.68 -3.74 -13.89
CA GLN A 137 -13.85 -2.83 -13.95
C GLN A 137 -13.86 -1.74 -12.86
N GLY A 138 -12.71 -1.11 -12.59
CA GLY A 138 -12.58 -0.07 -11.56
C GLY A 138 -12.53 -0.59 -10.12
N SER A 139 -12.44 -1.91 -9.92
CA SER A 139 -12.14 -2.52 -8.63
C SER A 139 -10.66 -2.86 -8.52
N ASN A 140 -9.99 -2.19 -7.57
CA ASN A 140 -8.59 -2.43 -7.22
C ASN A 140 -8.53 -3.46 -6.08
N LEU A 141 -7.97 -4.64 -6.35
CA LEU A 141 -7.81 -5.73 -5.39
C LEU A 141 -6.33 -6.00 -5.13
N LEU A 142 -5.97 -6.15 -3.86
CA LEU A 142 -4.63 -6.56 -3.41
C LEU A 142 -4.73 -7.87 -2.64
N LEU A 143 -3.83 -8.81 -2.94
CA LEU A 143 -3.85 -10.16 -2.39
C LEU A 143 -2.66 -10.36 -1.46
N TYR A 144 -2.94 -10.65 -0.20
CA TYR A 144 -1.96 -10.82 0.86
C TYR A 144 -1.97 -12.23 1.44
N GLU A 145 -0.87 -12.55 2.10
CA GLU A 145 -0.81 -13.60 3.10
C GLU A 145 -1.90 -13.43 4.16
N TYR A 146 -2.65 -14.50 4.42
CA TYR A 146 -3.66 -14.53 5.46
C TYR A 146 -3.01 -14.68 6.84
N MET A 147 -3.27 -13.72 7.73
CA MET A 147 -2.79 -13.73 9.11
C MET A 147 -3.86 -14.31 10.03
N GLY A 148 -3.75 -15.61 10.36
CA GLY A 148 -4.79 -16.33 11.13
C GLY A 148 -5.02 -15.84 12.57
N ARG A 149 -4.12 -15.01 13.11
CA ARG A 149 -4.27 -14.39 14.44
C ARG A 149 -4.86 -12.98 14.37
N GLY A 150 -5.29 -12.53 13.19
CA GLY A 150 -5.86 -11.20 13.01
C GLY A 150 -4.85 -10.09 13.20
N SER A 151 -5.35 -8.87 13.42
CA SER A 151 -4.51 -7.71 13.69
C SER A 151 -4.16 -7.62 15.19
N LEU A 152 -3.06 -6.94 15.50
CA LEU A 152 -2.70 -6.68 16.90
C LEU A 152 -3.81 -5.93 17.66
N GLY A 153 -4.52 -5.02 16.99
CA GLY A 153 -5.64 -4.29 17.58
C GLY A 153 -6.87 -5.14 17.89
N GLN A 154 -6.98 -6.37 17.38
CA GLN A 154 -8.03 -7.32 17.77
C GLN A 154 -7.64 -8.16 18.98
N LEU A 155 -6.35 -8.22 19.31
CA LEU A 155 -5.80 -9.04 20.40
C LEU A 155 -5.60 -8.27 21.71
N LEU A 156 -5.72 -6.94 21.68
CA LEU A 156 -5.55 -6.01 22.80
C LEU A 156 -6.86 -5.31 23.11
#